data_AF-X0WA71-F1
#
_entry.id   AF-X0WA71-F1
#
_cell.length_a   1.000
_cell.length_b   1.000
_cell.length_c   1.000
_cell.angle_alpha   90.00
_cell.angle_beta   90.00
_cell.angle_gamma   90.00
#
_symmetry.space_group_name_H-M   'P 1'
#
loop_
_entity.id
_entity.type
_entity.pdbx_description
1 polymer ?
#
loop_
_entity_poly.entity_id
_entity_poly.type
_entity_poly.pdbx_seq_one_letter_code
_entity_poly.pdbx_strand_id
1 'polypeptide(L)'
;PNADNIYLYYTATTPNIHNRLSRFTVNNAGTTTPTLGTETIVMEVAPEPQGDGSSNHNGGAIHFGLDGNLYIAIGDHNADGSSFRGANHVSQRLDFQHGKILRIDVSGDDFSADPNRNYAIPTDNPFIDGDTTTFDETWTLGLRNPYTFAVNPDTGRIFINDVGEGTWEEINDGIAGANLGWASEGSPGGFAEGFEASAPSYVTIGTYSNPVMAYDHSSSAPSPFGCAITGGAFYPTGGTFGNGYAGMYFFADYCGNFIRVL
;
A
#
# COMPACT_ATOMS: atom_id res chain seq x y z
N PRO A 1 -18.91 -4.05 -10.59
CA PRO A 1 -17.69 -4.87 -10.45
C PRO A 1 -18.00 -6.36 -10.68
N ASN A 2 -17.18 -7.02 -11.50
CA ASN A 2 -17.38 -8.38 -12.03
C ASN A 2 -17.70 -9.41 -10.93
N ALA A 3 -18.98 -9.79 -10.79
CA ALA A 3 -19.51 -10.57 -9.66
C ALA A 3 -18.88 -11.97 -9.47
N ASP A 4 -18.13 -12.44 -10.46
CA ASP A 4 -17.58 -13.80 -10.50
C ASP A 4 -16.05 -13.81 -10.44
N ASN A 5 -15.40 -12.79 -9.85
CA ASN A 5 -13.94 -12.79 -9.68
C ASN A 5 -13.50 -12.48 -8.25
N ILE A 6 -12.43 -13.14 -7.82
CA ILE A 6 -11.65 -12.83 -6.62
C ILE A 6 -10.25 -12.40 -7.05
N TYR A 7 -9.72 -11.37 -6.41
CA TYR A 7 -8.34 -10.92 -6.59
C TYR A 7 -7.55 -11.31 -5.34
N LEU A 8 -6.35 -11.85 -5.54
CA LEU A 8 -5.44 -12.24 -4.47
C LEU A 8 -4.07 -11.64 -4.76
N TYR A 9 -3.53 -10.92 -3.78
CA TYR A 9 -2.13 -10.56 -3.73
C TYR A 9 -1.40 -11.54 -2.81
N TYR A 10 -0.38 -12.23 -3.31
CA TYR A 10 0.32 -13.27 -2.56
C TYR A 10 1.74 -13.51 -3.07
N THR A 11 2.55 -14.17 -2.25
CA THR A 11 3.90 -14.59 -2.61
C THR A 11 3.85 -15.93 -3.35
N ALA A 12 4.21 -15.92 -4.64
CA ALA A 12 4.41 -17.11 -5.45
C ALA A 12 5.83 -17.67 -5.24
N THR A 13 6.00 -18.98 -5.46
CA THR A 13 7.30 -19.68 -5.30
C THR A 13 7.94 -20.11 -6.62
N THR A 14 7.27 -19.85 -7.76
CA THR A 14 7.73 -20.22 -9.10
C THR A 14 7.46 -19.09 -10.10
N PRO A 15 8.39 -18.78 -11.03
CA PRO A 15 9.67 -19.45 -11.26
C PRO A 15 10.73 -19.19 -10.17
N ASN A 16 10.63 -18.07 -9.47
CA ASN A 16 11.37 -17.70 -8.26
C ASN A 16 10.39 -17.15 -7.21
N ILE A 17 10.85 -16.77 -6.02
CA ILE A 17 9.97 -16.20 -4.99
C ILE A 17 9.66 -14.75 -5.37
N HIS A 18 8.40 -14.35 -5.41
CA HIS A 18 8.00 -12.96 -5.70
C HIS A 18 6.55 -12.75 -5.30
N ASN A 19 6.16 -11.50 -5.13
CA ASN A 19 4.76 -11.16 -4.94
C ASN A 19 4.06 -11.02 -6.30
N ARG A 20 2.78 -11.36 -6.34
CA ARG A 20 1.95 -11.17 -7.51
C ARG A 20 0.52 -10.87 -7.13
N LEU A 21 -0.18 -10.21 -8.05
CA LEU A 21 -1.62 -10.08 -8.06
C LEU A 21 -2.21 -11.02 -9.12
N SER A 22 -3.10 -11.91 -8.69
CA SER A 22 -3.86 -12.78 -9.59
C SER A 22 -5.37 -12.55 -9.45
N ARG A 23 -6.08 -12.76 -10.56
CA ARG A 23 -7.54 -12.81 -10.64
C ARG A 23 -7.97 -14.26 -10.84
N PHE A 24 -8.89 -14.73 -10.01
CA PHE A 24 -9.51 -16.05 -10.14
C PHE A 24 -10.97 -15.88 -10.52
N THR A 25 -11.45 -16.66 -11.50
CA THR A 25 -12.89 -16.80 -11.69
C THR A 25 -13.49 -17.56 -10.50
N VAL A 26 -14.73 -17.26 -10.15
CA VAL A 26 -15.45 -17.91 -9.05
C VAL A 26 -16.58 -18.74 -9.63
N ASN A 27 -16.47 -20.06 -9.52
CA ASN A 27 -17.54 -20.96 -9.88
C ASN A 27 -18.57 -20.97 -8.75
N ASN A 28 -19.86 -20.93 -9.12
CA ASN A 28 -20.98 -20.90 -8.16
C ASN A 28 -20.89 -19.71 -7.17
N ALA A 29 -20.51 -18.53 -7.68
CA ALA A 29 -20.49 -17.30 -6.89
C ALA A 29 -21.87 -17.03 -6.24
N GLY A 30 -21.88 -16.49 -5.02
CA GLY A 30 -23.11 -16.21 -4.27
C GLY A 30 -23.79 -17.44 -3.65
N THR A 31 -23.23 -18.64 -3.79
CA THR A 31 -23.71 -19.85 -3.10
C THR A 31 -22.97 -20.08 -1.78
N THR A 32 -23.39 -21.07 -0.99
CA THR A 32 -22.70 -21.48 0.24
C THR A 32 -21.41 -22.26 -0.01
N THR A 33 -21.11 -22.61 -1.27
CA THR A 33 -19.94 -23.42 -1.64
C THR A 33 -19.28 -22.89 -2.92
N PRO A 34 -18.77 -21.64 -2.91
CA PRO A 34 -18.02 -21.12 -4.06
C PRO A 34 -16.67 -21.85 -4.19
N THR A 35 -16.20 -22.04 -5.42
CA THR A 35 -14.87 -22.59 -5.69
C THR A 35 -14.08 -21.69 -6.64
N LEU A 36 -12.77 -21.64 -6.46
CA LEU A 36 -11.89 -20.94 -7.40
C LEU A 36 -11.80 -21.71 -8.72
N GLY A 37 -11.91 -20.98 -9.82
CA GLY A 37 -11.74 -21.47 -11.18
C GLY A 37 -10.37 -21.11 -11.72
N THR A 38 -10.35 -20.54 -12.92
CA THR A 38 -9.13 -20.23 -13.65
C THR A 38 -8.41 -19.03 -13.04
N GLU A 39 -7.11 -19.18 -12.82
CA GLU A 39 -6.21 -18.07 -12.49
C GLU A 39 -5.81 -17.30 -13.75
N THR A 40 -5.80 -15.97 -13.65
CA THR A 40 -5.16 -15.06 -14.59
C THR A 40 -4.20 -14.17 -13.81
N ILE A 41 -2.94 -14.12 -14.21
CA ILE A 41 -1.97 -13.19 -13.65
C ILE A 41 -2.40 -11.79 -14.06
N VAL A 42 -2.58 -10.91 -13.08
CA VAL A 42 -2.88 -9.48 -13.31
C VAL A 42 -1.58 -8.69 -13.29
N MET A 43 -0.72 -8.92 -12.29
CA MET A 43 0.55 -8.22 -12.17
C MET A 43 1.56 -9.14 -11.49
N GLU A 44 2.71 -9.37 -12.14
CA GLU A 44 3.91 -9.81 -11.43
C GLU A 44 4.61 -8.59 -10.81
N VAL A 45 4.95 -8.66 -9.53
CA VAL A 45 5.78 -7.62 -8.88
C VAL A 45 7.23 -7.97 -9.13
N ALA A 46 7.95 -7.06 -9.77
CA ALA A 46 9.37 -7.27 -10.06
C ALA A 46 10.16 -7.39 -8.75
N PRO A 47 11.17 -8.26 -8.66
CA PRO A 47 12.09 -8.27 -7.52
C PRO A 47 12.73 -6.89 -7.32
N GLU A 48 13.01 -6.54 -6.07
CA GLU A 48 13.82 -5.37 -5.75
C GLU A 48 15.24 -5.50 -6.37
N PRO A 49 15.96 -4.39 -6.61
CA PRO A 49 17.34 -4.39 -7.15
C PRO A 49 18.32 -5.28 -6.38
N GLN A 50 18.04 -5.50 -5.10
CA GLN A 50 18.82 -6.31 -4.17
C GLN A 50 18.59 -7.83 -4.35
N GLY A 51 17.62 -8.22 -5.18
CA GLY A 51 17.14 -9.59 -5.37
C GLY A 51 15.98 -9.93 -4.42
N ASP A 52 15.16 -10.93 -4.76
CA ASP A 52 13.94 -11.38 -4.04
C ASP A 52 14.18 -12.01 -2.65
N GLY A 53 15.33 -11.74 -2.04
CA GLY A 53 15.75 -12.31 -0.76
C GLY A 53 15.19 -11.57 0.45
N SER A 54 14.57 -10.40 0.26
CA SER A 54 13.87 -9.73 1.35
C SER A 54 12.61 -10.49 1.74
N SER A 55 12.44 -10.74 3.04
CA SER A 55 11.32 -11.54 3.57
C SER A 55 10.30 -10.71 4.35
N ASN A 56 10.49 -9.39 4.38
CA ASN A 56 9.68 -8.45 5.13
C ASN A 56 9.27 -7.25 4.29
N HIS A 57 8.23 -6.54 4.76
CA HIS A 57 7.66 -5.35 4.15
C HIS A 57 7.00 -5.59 2.78
N ASN A 58 6.34 -6.74 2.62
CA ASN A 58 5.67 -7.12 1.36
C ASN A 58 4.40 -6.29 1.05
N GLY A 59 3.89 -5.53 2.03
CA GLY A 59 2.54 -4.95 1.96
C GLY A 59 1.47 -6.04 1.86
N GLY A 60 0.54 -5.86 0.92
CA GLY A 60 -0.36 -6.93 0.46
C GLY A 60 -1.85 -6.67 0.66
N ALA A 61 -2.23 -5.55 1.25
CA ALA A 61 -3.62 -5.11 1.16
C ALA A 61 -3.98 -4.71 -0.27
N ILE A 62 -5.19 -5.07 -0.69
CA ILE A 62 -5.80 -4.66 -1.95
C ILE A 62 -7.26 -4.29 -1.72
N HIS A 63 -7.72 -3.21 -2.33
CA HIS A 63 -9.13 -2.79 -2.27
C HIS A 63 -9.56 -2.15 -3.58
N PHE A 64 -10.82 -2.36 -3.94
CA PHE A 64 -11.46 -1.54 -4.97
C PHE A 64 -11.81 -0.18 -4.40
N GLY A 65 -11.44 0.89 -5.11
CA GLY A 65 -11.96 2.22 -4.87
C GLY A 65 -13.41 2.36 -5.34
N LEU A 66 -14.06 3.47 -4.96
CA LEU A 66 -15.39 3.81 -5.48
C LEU A 66 -15.37 4.19 -6.97
N ASP A 67 -14.18 4.47 -7.51
CA ASP A 67 -13.95 4.69 -8.93
C ASP A 67 -13.90 3.39 -9.75
N GLY A 68 -13.93 2.23 -9.09
CA GLY A 68 -13.89 0.91 -9.74
C GLY A 68 -12.49 0.38 -10.03
N ASN A 69 -11.44 1.15 -9.72
CA ASN A 69 -10.05 0.73 -9.88
C ASN A 69 -9.58 -0.08 -8.67
N LEU A 70 -8.57 -0.93 -8.89
CA LEU A 70 -7.95 -1.72 -7.84
C LEU A 70 -6.71 -0.99 -7.31
N TYR A 71 -6.67 -0.80 -6.00
CA TYR A 71 -5.55 -0.23 -5.26
C TYR A 71 -4.74 -1.34 -4.63
N ILE A 72 -3.41 -1.26 -4.68
CA ILE A 72 -2.49 -2.33 -4.28
C ILE A 72 -1.39 -1.74 -3.42
N ALA A 73 -1.23 -2.24 -2.19
CA ALA A 73 -0.18 -1.80 -1.28
C ALA A 73 1.07 -2.68 -1.42
N ILE A 74 2.20 -2.07 -1.78
CA ILE A 74 3.50 -2.74 -1.91
C ILE A 74 4.50 -1.99 -1.04
N GLY A 75 5.12 -2.68 -0.09
CA GLY A 75 6.13 -2.07 0.77
C GLY A 75 7.50 -1.96 0.10
N ASP A 76 8.45 -1.39 0.83
CA ASP A 76 9.80 -1.08 0.34
C ASP A 76 10.69 -2.32 0.23
N HIS A 77 10.20 -3.50 0.67
CA HIS A 77 10.96 -4.74 0.75
C HIS A 77 12.31 -4.57 1.48
N ASN A 78 12.35 -3.72 2.51
CA ASN A 78 13.56 -3.39 3.28
C ASN A 78 14.70 -2.78 2.43
N ALA A 79 14.39 -2.30 1.22
CA ALA A 79 15.36 -1.72 0.31
C ALA A 79 15.76 -0.28 0.67
N ASP A 80 15.02 0.36 1.59
CA ASP A 80 15.24 1.76 2.00
C ASP A 80 15.66 1.91 3.47
N GLY A 81 15.88 0.78 4.14
CA GLY A 81 16.34 0.71 5.52
C GLY A 81 17.80 1.15 5.70
N SER A 82 18.29 1.05 6.95
CA SER A 82 19.60 1.56 7.37
C SER A 82 20.82 0.98 6.63
N SER A 83 20.65 -0.15 5.93
CA SER A 83 21.67 -0.81 5.11
C SER A 83 21.84 -0.21 3.71
N PHE A 84 20.93 0.66 3.27
CA PHE A 84 20.86 1.18 1.89
C PHE A 84 20.88 2.72 1.81
N ARG A 85 21.41 3.37 2.85
CA ARG A 85 21.55 4.83 3.01
C ARG A 85 22.04 5.52 1.73
N GLY A 86 21.24 6.41 1.14
CA GLY A 86 21.66 7.28 0.03
C GLY A 86 20.55 7.63 -0.97
N ALA A 87 20.91 8.11 -2.15
CA ALA A 87 19.96 8.64 -3.16
C ALA A 87 19.16 7.57 -3.94
N ASN A 88 19.17 6.30 -3.51
CA ASN A 88 18.61 5.17 -4.27
C ASN A 88 17.38 4.55 -3.59
N HIS A 89 16.57 5.35 -2.87
CA HIS A 89 15.40 4.82 -2.18
C HIS A 89 14.32 4.38 -3.19
N VAL A 90 13.96 3.10 -3.18
CA VAL A 90 12.95 2.54 -4.10
C VAL A 90 11.57 3.16 -3.85
N SER A 91 11.23 3.47 -2.59
CA SER A 91 10.01 4.17 -2.21
C SER A 91 9.92 5.59 -2.79
N GLN A 92 11.05 6.22 -3.12
CA GLN A 92 11.12 7.58 -3.68
C GLN A 92 11.31 7.60 -5.20
N ARG A 93 11.34 6.44 -5.85
CA ARG A 93 11.57 6.28 -7.28
C ARG A 93 10.34 5.76 -8.02
N LEU A 94 10.16 6.20 -9.26
CA LEU A 94 9.05 5.77 -10.14
C LEU A 94 9.43 4.58 -11.01
N ASP A 95 10.70 4.24 -11.15
CA ASP A 95 11.17 3.02 -11.83
C ASP A 95 11.14 1.78 -10.92
N PHE A 96 10.45 1.87 -9.77
CA PHE A 96 10.16 0.75 -8.86
C PHE A 96 8.72 0.80 -8.32
N GLN A 97 8.10 -0.39 -8.20
CA GLN A 97 6.77 -0.58 -7.61
C GLN A 97 6.76 -0.53 -6.07
N HIS A 98 7.94 -0.53 -5.45
CA HIS A 98 8.12 -0.70 -4.01
C HIS A 98 7.88 0.59 -3.23
N GLY A 99 7.31 0.47 -2.04
CA GLY A 99 6.98 1.58 -1.15
C GLY A 99 5.88 2.49 -1.70
N LYS A 100 4.84 1.89 -2.31
CA LYS A 100 3.77 2.56 -3.06
C LYS A 100 2.39 2.03 -2.69
N ILE A 101 1.37 2.86 -2.93
CA ILE A 101 0.06 2.35 -3.36
C ILE A 101 0.01 2.48 -4.89
N LEU A 102 -0.24 1.37 -5.58
CA LEU A 102 -0.52 1.35 -7.01
C LEU A 102 -2.03 1.43 -7.27
N ARG A 103 -2.45 1.96 -8.42
CA ARG A 103 -3.85 2.01 -8.88
C ARG A 103 -3.94 1.57 -10.33
N ILE A 104 -4.73 0.52 -10.59
CA ILE A 104 -4.89 -0.09 -11.92
C ILE A 104 -6.38 -0.32 -12.27
N ASP A 105 -6.71 -0.31 -13.56
CA ASP A 105 -8.01 -0.73 -14.07
C ASP A 105 -7.97 -2.18 -14.55
N VAL A 106 -8.57 -3.08 -13.77
CA VAL A 106 -8.61 -4.52 -14.06
C VAL A 106 -9.69 -4.93 -15.06
N SER A 107 -10.42 -3.97 -15.64
CA SER A 107 -11.40 -4.19 -16.70
C SER A 107 -10.83 -4.03 -18.12
N GLY A 108 -9.65 -3.41 -18.24
CA GLY A 108 -8.90 -3.24 -19.49
C GLY A 108 -7.57 -4.00 -19.51
N ASP A 109 -6.82 -3.85 -20.60
CA ASP A 109 -5.47 -4.41 -20.78
C ASP A 109 -4.66 -3.56 -21.76
N ASP A 110 -3.82 -2.65 -21.22
CA ASP A 110 -2.91 -1.82 -22.01
C ASP A 110 -1.61 -2.56 -22.38
N PHE A 111 -1.39 -3.74 -21.77
CA PHE A 111 -0.17 -4.52 -21.89
C PHE A 111 -0.40 -5.87 -22.58
N SER A 112 -1.31 -5.93 -23.55
CA SER A 112 -1.74 -7.17 -24.23
C SER A 112 -0.65 -8.09 -24.81
N ALA A 113 0.59 -7.60 -24.98
CA ALA A 113 1.75 -8.36 -25.43
C ALA A 113 2.60 -8.93 -24.28
N ASP A 114 2.32 -8.55 -23.04
CA ASP A 114 3.03 -8.92 -21.82
C ASP A 114 2.12 -9.76 -20.92
N PRO A 115 2.31 -11.09 -20.85
CA PRO A 115 1.44 -11.96 -20.06
C PRO A 115 1.54 -11.73 -18.53
N ASN A 116 2.53 -10.94 -18.08
CA ASN A 116 2.72 -10.63 -16.66
C ASN A 116 1.97 -9.35 -16.24
N ARG A 117 1.32 -8.65 -17.18
CA ARG A 117 0.52 -7.45 -16.94
C ARG A 117 -0.81 -7.57 -17.70
N ASN A 118 -1.91 -7.66 -16.96
CA ASN A 118 -3.26 -7.78 -17.51
C ASN A 118 -4.20 -6.76 -16.86
N TYR A 119 -3.95 -5.49 -17.16
CA TYR A 119 -4.71 -4.33 -16.67
C TYR A 119 -4.46 -3.12 -17.58
N ALA A 120 -5.33 -2.12 -17.47
CA ALA A 120 -5.11 -0.80 -18.03
C ALA A 120 -4.60 0.17 -16.97
N ILE A 121 -3.92 1.23 -17.41
CA ILE A 121 -3.51 2.36 -16.58
C ILE A 121 -4.66 3.37 -16.57
N PRO A 122 -5.27 3.68 -15.41
CA PRO A 122 -6.24 4.76 -15.32
C PRO A 122 -5.62 6.08 -15.81
N THR A 123 -6.25 6.74 -16.78
CA THR A 123 -5.68 7.91 -17.47
C THR A 123 -5.46 9.13 -16.58
N ASP A 124 -6.03 9.12 -15.38
CA ASP A 124 -5.90 10.14 -14.34
C ASP A 124 -4.90 9.75 -13.24
N ASN A 125 -4.09 8.70 -13.44
CA ASN A 125 -2.98 8.40 -12.53
C ASN A 125 -1.96 9.57 -12.50
N PRO A 126 -1.42 9.89 -11.31
CA PRO A 126 -0.70 11.14 -11.06
C PRO A 126 0.72 11.19 -11.65
N PHE A 127 1.30 10.04 -12.00
CA PHE A 127 2.69 9.92 -12.44
C PHE A 127 2.85 9.43 -13.88
N ILE A 128 1.78 9.48 -14.69
CA ILE A 128 1.87 9.16 -16.12
C ILE A 128 2.80 10.15 -16.81
N ASP A 129 3.91 9.66 -17.35
CA ASP A 129 4.90 10.48 -18.07
C ASP A 129 5.19 9.98 -19.50
N GLY A 130 4.64 8.82 -19.87
CA GLY A 130 4.85 8.20 -21.18
C GLY A 130 6.23 7.54 -21.32
N ASP A 131 7.02 7.47 -20.25
CA ASP A 131 8.27 6.72 -20.18
C ASP A 131 7.96 5.27 -19.84
N THR A 132 8.34 4.33 -20.71
CA THR A 132 8.11 2.90 -20.47
C THR A 132 9.02 2.31 -19.38
N THR A 133 9.90 3.11 -18.79
CA THR A 133 10.81 2.70 -17.70
C THR A 133 10.31 3.07 -16.31
N THR A 134 9.22 3.85 -16.21
CA THR A 134 8.53 4.18 -14.97
C THR A 134 7.28 3.32 -14.79
N PHE A 135 6.78 3.26 -13.56
CA PHE A 135 5.53 2.59 -13.20
C PHE A 135 4.40 3.62 -13.13
N ASP A 136 3.72 3.82 -14.25
CA ASP A 136 2.53 4.66 -14.41
C ASP A 136 1.35 4.20 -13.51
N GLU A 137 1.43 2.99 -12.94
CA GLU A 137 0.51 2.48 -11.92
C GLU A 137 0.63 3.23 -10.59
N THR A 138 1.73 3.95 -10.35
CA THR A 138 1.98 4.62 -9.08
C THR A 138 0.88 5.63 -8.76
N TRP A 139 0.26 5.50 -7.59
CA TRP A 139 -0.78 6.42 -7.12
C TRP A 139 -0.29 7.26 -5.93
N THR A 140 0.38 6.62 -4.96
CA THR A 140 1.17 7.28 -3.92
C THR A 140 2.55 6.64 -3.83
N LEU A 141 3.51 7.37 -3.27
CA LEU A 141 4.86 6.88 -3.01
C LEU A 141 5.38 7.29 -1.63
N GLY A 142 6.58 6.82 -1.27
CA GLY A 142 7.21 7.15 0.01
C GLY A 142 6.60 6.42 1.20
N LEU A 143 6.25 5.13 1.04
CA LEU A 143 5.79 4.24 2.11
C LEU A 143 6.86 3.22 2.47
N ARG A 144 6.87 2.76 3.72
CA ARG A 144 7.78 1.71 4.20
C ARG A 144 7.15 0.33 4.09
N ASN A 145 6.11 0.06 4.85
CA ASN A 145 5.38 -1.20 4.88
C ASN A 145 3.88 -0.91 5.07
N PRO A 146 3.19 -0.49 3.98
CA PRO A 146 1.75 -0.24 3.99
C PRO A 146 1.01 -1.58 4.13
N TYR A 147 0.92 -2.07 5.36
CA TYR A 147 0.46 -3.42 5.66
C TYR A 147 -1.04 -3.57 5.40
N THR A 148 -1.81 -2.52 5.75
CA THR A 148 -3.24 -2.45 5.47
C THR A 148 -3.64 -1.04 5.06
N PHE A 149 -4.76 -0.93 4.37
CA PHE A 149 -5.43 0.33 4.13
C PHE A 149 -6.92 0.05 4.01
N ALA A 150 -7.75 1.08 4.12
CA ALA A 150 -9.18 0.92 3.85
C ALA A 150 -9.71 2.06 2.99
N VAL A 151 -10.76 1.74 2.25
CA VAL A 151 -11.54 2.71 1.48
C VAL A 151 -12.82 3.01 2.26
N ASN A 152 -13.10 4.27 2.49
CA ASN A 152 -14.35 4.71 3.10
C ASN A 152 -15.49 4.37 2.13
N PRO A 153 -16.46 3.54 2.54
CA PRO A 153 -17.48 3.04 1.61
C PRO A 153 -18.46 4.13 1.15
N ASP A 154 -18.56 5.24 1.88
CA ASP A 154 -19.50 6.32 1.58
C ASP A 154 -18.82 7.44 0.77
N THR A 155 -17.53 7.70 1.01
CA THR A 155 -16.80 8.86 0.44
C THR A 155 -15.68 8.49 -0.51
N GLY A 156 -15.20 7.25 -0.49
CA GLY A 156 -14.04 6.80 -1.26
C GLY A 156 -12.70 7.25 -0.70
N ARG A 157 -12.66 7.96 0.44
CA ARG A 157 -11.41 8.34 1.11
C ARG A 157 -10.59 7.10 1.46
N ILE A 158 -9.28 7.15 1.25
CA ILE A 158 -8.37 6.05 1.57
C ILE A 158 -7.49 6.44 2.74
N PHE A 159 -7.42 5.59 3.77
CA PHE A 159 -6.41 5.69 4.82
C PHE A 159 -5.47 4.49 4.76
N ILE A 160 -4.17 4.77 4.81
CA ILE A 160 -3.10 3.80 4.66
C ILE A 160 -2.42 3.67 6.02
N ASN A 161 -2.40 2.46 6.56
CA ASN A 161 -1.64 2.14 7.76
C ASN A 161 -0.24 1.71 7.34
N ASP A 162 0.74 2.55 7.65
CA ASP A 162 2.15 2.30 7.32
C ASP A 162 2.92 1.92 8.59
N VAL A 163 3.50 0.72 8.58
CA VAL A 163 4.31 0.23 9.69
C VAL A 163 5.70 0.83 9.56
N GLY A 164 6.06 1.70 10.50
CA GLY A 164 7.38 2.32 10.53
C GLY A 164 8.48 1.38 11.02
N GLU A 165 9.68 1.92 11.03
CA GLU A 165 10.93 1.29 11.43
C GLU A 165 10.99 1.21 12.96
N GLY A 166 11.71 2.13 13.60
CA GLY A 166 12.03 2.03 15.02
C GLY A 166 11.17 2.91 15.92
N THR A 167 10.40 3.84 15.34
CA THR A 167 9.87 4.97 16.11
C THR A 167 8.40 5.25 15.94
N TRP A 168 7.83 5.19 14.72
CA TRP A 168 6.46 5.64 14.51
C TRP A 168 5.61 4.64 13.75
N GLU A 169 4.37 4.48 14.18
CA GLU A 169 3.31 3.92 13.37
C GLU A 169 2.47 5.05 12.78
N GLU A 170 2.04 4.91 11.53
CA GLU A 170 1.38 5.99 10.80
C GLU A 170 0.04 5.58 10.20
N ILE A 171 -0.89 6.54 10.19
CA ILE A 171 -2.05 6.55 9.31
C ILE A 171 -1.85 7.72 8.35
N ASN A 172 -1.75 7.41 7.07
CA ASN A 172 -1.55 8.37 5.98
C ASN A 172 -2.84 8.59 5.20
N ASP A 173 -3.07 9.82 4.71
CA ASP A 173 -4.17 10.10 3.77
C ASP A 173 -3.74 9.66 2.37
N GLY A 174 -4.46 8.70 1.81
CA GLY A 174 -4.25 8.26 0.43
C GLY A 174 -4.79 9.31 -0.53
N ILE A 175 -3.89 10.08 -1.15
CA ILE A 175 -4.23 11.11 -2.13
C ILE A 175 -3.37 10.90 -3.38
N ALA A 176 -3.98 10.97 -4.56
CA ALA A 176 -3.26 10.84 -5.83
C ALA A 176 -2.06 11.81 -5.88
N GLY A 177 -0.87 11.28 -6.11
CA GLY A 177 0.37 12.04 -6.26
C GLY A 177 1.05 12.38 -4.94
N ALA A 178 0.50 11.94 -3.80
CA ALA A 178 1.12 12.16 -2.50
C ALA A 178 2.39 11.33 -2.33
N ASN A 179 3.42 11.98 -1.79
CA ASN A 179 4.65 11.36 -1.30
C ASN A 179 4.62 11.38 0.22
N LEU A 180 4.60 10.21 0.83
CA LEU A 180 4.41 10.03 2.28
C LEU A 180 5.74 10.04 3.04
N GLY A 181 6.83 10.37 2.34
CA GLY A 181 8.06 10.86 2.97
C GLY A 181 9.09 9.80 3.29
N TRP A 182 8.72 8.53 3.44
CA TRP A 182 9.68 7.48 3.78
C TRP A 182 10.90 7.51 2.85
N ALA A 183 12.07 7.74 3.44
CA ALA A 183 13.10 6.74 3.59
C ALA A 183 14.14 7.19 4.65
N SER A 184 15.31 6.53 4.72
CA SER A 184 16.43 6.99 5.55
C SER A 184 17.05 8.29 5.01
N GLU A 185 17.24 9.31 5.84
CA GLU A 185 18.01 10.53 5.49
C GLU A 185 19.54 10.32 5.41
N GLY A 186 20.05 9.09 5.53
CA GLY A 186 21.48 8.82 5.60
C GLY A 186 22.07 9.14 6.98
N SER A 187 23.35 9.44 7.11
CA SER A 187 23.98 9.88 8.38
C SER A 187 24.59 11.26 8.16
N PRO A 188 24.35 12.26 9.03
CA PRO A 188 23.79 12.15 10.39
C PRO A 188 22.26 12.07 10.50
N GLY A 189 21.52 11.94 9.39
CA GLY A 189 20.06 11.90 9.35
C GLY A 189 19.38 10.69 10.01
N GLY A 190 18.09 10.84 10.30
CA GLY A 190 17.22 9.80 10.82
C GLY A 190 16.46 9.06 9.71
N PHE A 191 15.28 8.55 10.04
CA PHE A 191 14.26 8.18 9.06
C PHE A 191 13.19 9.26 9.06
N ALA A 192 12.62 9.57 7.90
CA ALA A 192 11.43 10.42 7.84
C ALA A 192 10.23 9.58 8.24
N GLU A 193 9.74 9.82 9.46
CA GLU A 193 8.66 9.07 10.10
C GLU A 193 7.94 9.96 11.12
N GLY A 194 6.63 9.74 11.26
CA GLY A 194 5.77 10.59 12.05
C GLY A 194 5.57 11.95 11.38
N PHE A 195 5.45 12.99 12.20
CA PHE A 195 5.24 14.35 11.70
C PHE A 195 6.57 15.08 11.50
N GLU A 196 6.88 15.42 10.25
CA GLU A 196 8.02 16.28 9.92
C GLU A 196 7.60 17.75 9.81
N ALA A 197 8.51 18.63 10.23
CA ALA A 197 8.31 20.08 10.12
C ALA A 197 8.36 20.58 8.67
N SER A 198 9.03 19.84 7.79
CA SER A 198 9.19 20.14 6.37
C SER A 198 9.46 18.86 5.59
N ALA A 199 9.15 18.86 4.29
CA ALA A 199 9.46 17.74 3.42
C ALA A 199 10.96 17.36 3.51
N PRO A 200 11.29 16.07 3.70
CA PRO A 200 12.67 15.60 3.64
C PRO A 200 13.34 16.00 2.33
N SER A 201 14.62 16.39 2.37
CA SER A 201 15.27 17.01 1.19
C SER A 201 15.40 16.09 -0.04
N TYR A 202 15.29 14.78 0.14
CA TYR A 202 15.32 13.81 -0.95
C TYR A 202 13.94 13.59 -1.60
N VAL A 203 12.86 14.06 -0.97
CA VAL A 203 11.50 14.00 -1.52
C VAL A 203 11.41 15.02 -2.65
N THR A 204 11.55 14.52 -3.88
CA THR A 204 11.60 15.36 -5.10
C THR A 204 10.49 15.03 -6.10
N ILE A 205 9.77 13.92 -5.88
CA ILE A 205 8.67 13.44 -6.73
C ILE A 205 7.37 13.47 -5.93
N GLY A 206 6.28 13.90 -6.56
CA GLY A 206 4.98 14.01 -5.91
C GLY A 206 4.87 15.20 -4.95
N THR A 207 3.79 15.21 -4.16
CA THR A 207 3.52 16.23 -3.15
C THR A 207 3.73 15.64 -1.76
N TYR A 208 4.72 16.13 -1.01
CA TYR A 208 4.94 15.68 0.36
C TYR A 208 3.69 15.89 1.23
N SER A 209 3.29 14.87 1.98
CA SER A 209 2.23 14.95 2.99
C SER A 209 2.66 14.25 4.27
N ASN A 210 2.41 14.92 5.39
CA ASN A 210 2.48 14.30 6.70
C ASN A 210 1.35 13.27 6.90
N PRO A 211 1.50 12.33 7.86
CA PRO A 211 0.42 11.46 8.26
C PRO A 211 -0.75 12.25 8.85
N VAL A 212 -1.95 11.68 8.81
CA VAL A 212 -3.13 12.22 9.52
C VAL A 212 -3.09 11.88 11.00
N MET A 213 -2.40 10.78 11.35
CA MET A 213 -2.14 10.36 12.72
C MET A 213 -0.83 9.58 12.74
N ALA A 214 -0.04 9.80 13.78
CA ALA A 214 1.12 8.97 14.09
C ALA A 214 1.16 8.71 15.60
N TYR A 215 1.72 7.58 16.00
CA TYR A 215 2.00 7.31 17.41
C TYR A 215 3.36 6.66 17.61
N ASP A 216 4.02 7.06 18.69
CA ASP A 216 5.36 6.60 19.05
C ASP A 216 5.29 5.13 19.51
N HIS A 217 6.12 4.28 18.93
CA HIS A 217 6.37 2.90 19.35
C HIS A 217 7.83 2.64 19.75
N SER A 218 8.65 3.69 19.84
CA SER A 218 10.02 3.57 20.30
C SER A 218 10.09 2.92 21.68
N SER A 219 11.29 2.46 22.04
CA SER A 219 11.57 1.94 23.40
C SER A 219 11.22 2.91 24.54
N SER A 220 11.01 4.20 24.25
CA SER A 220 10.60 5.24 25.20
C SER A 220 9.10 5.58 25.17
N ALA A 221 8.32 4.94 24.30
CA ALA A 221 6.89 5.23 24.13
C ALA A 221 6.09 4.99 25.43
N PRO A 222 4.94 5.65 25.63
CA PRO A 222 4.06 5.36 26.76
C PRO A 222 3.25 4.08 26.54
N SER A 223 2.94 3.36 27.63
CA SER A 223 2.06 2.18 27.59
C SER A 223 0.60 2.55 27.27
N PRO A 224 -0.15 1.73 26.49
CA PRO A 224 0.30 0.49 25.84
C PRO A 224 1.22 0.77 24.65
N PHE A 225 2.35 0.07 24.61
CA PHE A 225 3.34 0.17 23.54
C PHE A 225 2.79 -0.49 22.28
N GLY A 226 2.86 0.21 21.15
CA GLY A 226 2.62 -0.38 19.83
C GLY A 226 3.87 -1.02 19.24
N CYS A 227 3.74 -1.60 18.05
CA CYS A 227 4.87 -2.09 17.24
C CYS A 227 4.55 -2.32 15.76
N ALA A 228 3.25 -2.37 15.41
CA ALA A 228 2.79 -2.62 14.05
C ALA A 228 1.30 -2.29 13.93
N ILE A 229 1.00 -1.19 13.23
CA ILE A 229 -0.37 -0.81 12.86
C ILE A 229 -0.87 -1.70 11.71
N THR A 230 -1.66 -2.72 12.05
CA THR A 230 -1.98 -3.83 11.14
C THR A 230 -3.46 -3.99 10.85
N GLY A 231 -4.35 -3.32 11.61
CA GLY A 231 -5.78 -3.32 11.36
C GLY A 231 -6.29 -1.95 10.98
N GLY A 232 -7.17 -1.88 9.98
CA GLY A 232 -7.77 -0.64 9.49
C GLY A 232 -9.14 -0.89 8.87
N ALA A 233 -10.15 -0.10 9.27
CA ALA A 233 -11.48 -0.14 8.64
C ALA A 233 -12.24 1.16 8.86
N PHE A 234 -12.82 1.71 7.80
CA PHE A 234 -13.85 2.74 7.95
C PHE A 234 -15.17 2.12 8.40
N TYR A 235 -15.79 2.75 9.37
CA TYR A 235 -17.10 2.33 9.83
C TYR A 235 -18.21 2.92 8.94
N PRO A 236 -19.10 2.07 8.37
CA PRO A 236 -20.09 2.52 7.40
C PRO A 236 -21.23 3.30 8.06
N THR A 237 -21.84 4.21 7.31
CA THR A 237 -23.11 4.81 7.71
C THR A 237 -24.18 3.73 7.93
N GLY A 238 -24.90 3.81 9.05
CA GLY A 238 -25.96 2.85 9.38
C GLY A 238 -25.47 1.50 9.93
N GLY A 239 -24.20 1.38 10.31
CA GLY A 239 -23.69 0.19 11.00
C GLY A 239 -24.31 -0.05 12.39
N THR A 240 -23.92 -1.15 13.03
CA THR A 240 -24.51 -1.62 14.31
C THR A 240 -24.05 -0.88 15.56
N PHE A 241 -22.80 -0.43 15.63
CA PHE A 241 -22.27 0.46 16.70
C PHE A 241 -22.90 1.87 16.79
N GLY A 242 -23.74 2.27 15.82
CA GLY A 242 -24.50 3.52 15.85
C GLY A 242 -23.85 4.68 15.08
N ASN A 243 -24.66 5.70 14.77
CA ASN A 243 -24.28 6.82 13.92
C ASN A 243 -23.15 7.71 14.45
N GLY A 244 -22.82 7.60 15.75
CA GLY A 244 -21.69 8.34 16.33
C GLY A 244 -20.32 7.93 15.77
N TYR A 245 -20.24 6.74 15.16
CA TYR A 245 -19.01 6.23 14.53
C TYR A 245 -19.05 6.31 12.99
N ALA A 246 -20.15 6.77 12.39
CA ALA A 246 -20.31 6.82 10.93
C ALA A 246 -19.16 7.58 10.27
N GLY A 247 -18.44 6.93 9.36
CA GLY A 247 -17.30 7.48 8.64
C GLY A 247 -15.99 7.55 9.43
N MET A 248 -15.98 7.19 10.72
CA MET A 248 -14.75 7.14 11.52
C MET A 248 -13.87 5.96 11.10
N TYR A 249 -12.57 6.11 11.32
CA TYR A 249 -11.59 5.08 10.98
C TYR A 249 -11.13 4.34 12.22
N PHE A 250 -11.41 3.03 12.26
CA PHE A 250 -10.93 2.14 13.29
C PHE A 250 -9.57 1.58 12.88
N PHE A 251 -8.63 1.60 13.81
CA PHE A 251 -7.30 1.03 13.59
C PHE A 251 -6.86 0.19 14.79
N ALA A 252 -5.99 -0.78 14.52
CA ALA A 252 -5.50 -1.72 15.52
C ALA A 252 -3.98 -1.90 15.43
N ASP A 253 -3.35 -2.03 16.59
CA ASP A 253 -1.94 -2.39 16.73
C ASP A 253 -1.80 -3.84 17.20
N TYR A 254 -0.89 -4.57 16.56
CA TYR A 254 -0.65 -5.98 16.83
C TYR A 254 -0.07 -6.24 18.24
N CYS A 255 0.94 -5.47 18.67
CA CYS A 255 1.57 -5.66 19.98
C CYS A 255 0.79 -4.97 21.10
N GLY A 256 0.29 -3.76 20.83
CA GLY A 256 -0.45 -2.95 21.78
C GLY A 256 -1.80 -3.53 22.17
N ASN A 257 -2.30 -4.50 21.39
CA ASN A 257 -3.59 -5.18 21.62
C ASN A 257 -4.74 -4.19 21.83
N PHE A 258 -4.74 -3.09 21.08
CA PHE A 258 -5.79 -2.08 21.15
C PHE A 258 -6.49 -1.93 19.80
N ILE A 259 -7.75 -1.46 19.88
CA ILE A 259 -8.48 -0.86 18.76
C ILE A 259 -8.78 0.57 19.18
N ARG A 260 -8.50 1.52 18.30
CA ARG A 260 -8.75 2.95 18.48
C ARG A 260 -9.49 3.51 17.27
N VAL A 261 -9.95 4.75 17.39
CA VAL A 261 -10.75 5.42 16.37
C VAL A 261 -10.19 6.82 16.10
N LEU A 262 -10.17 7.19 14.82
CA LEU A 262 -9.88 8.53 14.30
C LEU A 262 -11.17 9.18 13.77
#